data_AF-A0A5C0VKU1-F1
#
_entry.id   AF-A0A5C0VKU1-F1
#
_cell.length_a   1.000
_cell.length_b   1.000
_cell.length_c   1.000
_cell.angle_alpha   90.00
_cell.angle_beta   90.00
_cell.angle_gamma   90.00
#
_symmetry.space_group_name_H-M   'P 1'
#
loop_
_entity.id
_entity.type
_entity.pdbx_description
1 polymer ?
#
loop_
_entity_poly.entity_id
_entity_poly.type
_entity_poly.pdbx_seq_one_letter_code
_entity_poly.pdbx_strand_id
1 'polypeptide(L)'
;MKNVKLSFIFLGLISLIAISCSKKEAEVRRAPIVPPTEVPPTSTVTTGLTISQGANLAEPKFDLEEYFVYTSGAQSTVNFKSLPATYNDKIKSINIPRGYMAVLSENQNGTGESICYVAAVNDIRANLPQRLVDKVSFVRFVPINNVNKKGLGLVVANDINAINSAWYYNWGLNPFASPNKQHVPMTWGKGSATTTTALDLIARKNIDHYLSFNEPDNRNQSNIVDIDTAIARYRLMLQTGLRMCSPAVEQDNALDAADWLPRFMAAATAQKLRVDVVALHWYDWGNERNNLATPEATAAAALTRFKNYIERVRIA
;
A
#
# COMPACT_ATOMS: atom_id res chain seq x y z
N MET A 1 -50.34 34.02 -25.98
CA MET A 1 -49.01 34.10 -26.63
C MET A 1 -48.35 35.43 -26.29
N LYS A 2 -47.43 35.47 -25.31
CA LYS A 2 -46.42 36.54 -25.20
C LYS A 2 -45.17 35.94 -24.55
N ASN A 3 -44.09 35.91 -25.33
CA ASN A 3 -42.73 35.62 -24.90
C ASN A 3 -42.23 36.75 -24.01
N VAL A 4 -41.62 36.42 -22.86
CA VAL A 4 -40.73 37.34 -22.15
C VAL A 4 -39.46 36.58 -21.80
N LYS A 5 -38.35 36.99 -22.44
CA LYS A 5 -36.98 36.59 -22.11
C LYS A 5 -36.62 37.20 -20.76
N LEU A 6 -36.07 36.41 -19.84
CA LEU A 6 -35.45 36.92 -18.63
C LEU A 6 -33.94 36.69 -18.70
N SER A 7 -33.19 37.79 -18.79
CA SER A 7 -31.73 37.83 -18.69
C SER A 7 -31.34 37.73 -17.22
N PHE A 8 -30.39 36.86 -16.89
CA PHE A 8 -29.74 36.86 -15.59
C PHE A 8 -28.41 37.60 -15.68
N ILE A 9 -28.32 38.70 -14.92
CA ILE A 9 -27.13 39.53 -14.73
C ILE A 9 -26.27 38.89 -13.64
N PHE A 10 -25.00 38.69 -13.93
CA PHE A 10 -23.95 38.33 -12.98
C PHE A 10 -23.67 39.52 -12.05
N LEU A 11 -23.84 39.36 -10.74
CA LEU A 11 -23.37 40.32 -9.75
C LEU A 11 -22.38 39.60 -8.82
N GLY A 12 -21.09 39.84 -9.04
CA GLY A 12 -20.04 39.45 -8.11
C GLY A 12 -20.05 40.40 -6.90
N LEU A 13 -20.13 39.85 -5.70
CA LEU A 13 -19.83 40.58 -4.47
C LEU A 13 -18.51 40.06 -3.89
N ILE A 14 -17.49 40.91 -3.99
CA ILE A 14 -16.21 40.79 -3.30
C ILE A 14 -16.39 41.42 -1.91
N SER A 15 -16.21 40.63 -0.86
CA SER A 15 -16.13 41.11 0.52
C SER A 15 -14.66 41.14 0.96
N LEU A 16 -14.02 42.31 0.85
CA LEU A 16 -12.77 42.61 1.55
C LEU A 16 -13.09 42.89 3.03
N ILE A 17 -12.52 42.11 3.95
CA ILE A 17 -12.36 42.53 5.34
C ILE A 17 -10.88 42.89 5.52
N ALA A 18 -10.62 44.18 5.75
CA ALA A 18 -9.33 44.69 6.15
C ALA A 18 -9.13 44.48 7.66
N ILE A 19 -8.04 43.81 8.04
CA ILE A 19 -7.52 43.79 9.42
C ILE A 19 -6.15 44.47 9.37
N SER A 20 -6.00 45.58 10.10
CA SER A 20 -4.76 46.35 10.20
C SER A 20 -3.73 45.67 11.11
N CYS A 21 -2.47 45.75 10.71
CA CYS A 21 -1.29 45.18 11.39
C CYS A 21 -0.99 45.80 12.77
N SER A 22 -0.50 44.98 13.69
CA SER A 22 0.52 45.39 14.67
C SER A 22 1.80 44.60 14.40
N LYS A 23 2.91 45.32 14.17
CA LYS A 23 4.24 44.76 13.92
C LYS A 23 4.74 44.01 15.16
N LYS A 24 4.96 42.71 15.03
CA LYS A 24 5.94 41.96 15.85
C LYS A 24 7.01 41.40 14.91
N GLU A 25 8.21 41.32 15.47
CA GLU A 25 9.52 41.28 14.83
C GLU A 25 9.68 40.24 13.73
N ALA A 26 10.51 40.59 12.73
CA ALA A 26 10.86 39.74 11.61
C ALA A 26 11.61 38.49 12.10
N GLU A 27 10.91 37.37 12.18
CA GLU A 27 11.55 36.07 12.29
C GLU A 27 12.29 35.81 10.97
N VAL A 28 13.62 35.67 11.06
CA VAL A 28 14.51 35.36 9.93
C VAL A 28 13.96 34.10 9.24
N ARG A 29 13.38 34.24 8.04
CA ARG A 29 13.00 33.11 7.20
C ARG A 29 14.25 32.29 6.93
N ARG A 30 14.44 31.20 7.66
CA ARG A 30 15.42 30.18 7.31
C ARG A 30 15.02 29.64 5.95
N ALA A 31 15.97 29.63 5.02
CA ALA A 31 15.80 28.96 3.74
C ALA A 31 15.35 27.50 3.98
N PRO A 32 14.49 26.94 3.12
CA PRO A 32 14.07 25.55 3.26
C PRO A 32 15.30 24.65 3.37
N ILE A 33 15.32 23.81 4.41
CA ILE A 33 16.35 22.79 4.59
C ILE A 33 16.27 21.86 3.39
N VAL A 34 17.22 21.99 2.46
CA VAL A 34 17.42 21.00 1.39
C VAL A 34 17.86 19.71 2.10
N PRO A 35 17.12 18.60 1.97
CA PRO A 35 17.56 17.32 2.52
C PRO A 35 18.96 17.01 1.95
N PRO A 36 19.91 16.55 2.77
CA PRO A 36 21.23 16.22 2.27
C PRO A 36 21.08 15.18 1.16
N THR A 37 21.73 15.43 0.03
CA THR A 37 21.87 14.44 -1.03
C THR A 37 22.71 13.31 -0.46
N GLU A 38 22.07 12.20 -0.07
CA GLU A 38 22.80 10.99 0.32
C GLU A 38 23.56 10.52 -0.92
N VAL A 39 24.89 10.73 -0.91
CA VAL A 39 25.81 10.07 -1.83
C VAL A 39 25.80 8.58 -1.45
N PRO A 40 25.40 7.66 -2.35
CA PRO A 40 25.44 6.24 -2.04
C PRO A 40 26.88 5.82 -1.72
N PRO A 41 27.12 5.05 -0.65
CA PRO A 41 28.45 4.55 -0.36
C PRO A 41 28.90 3.63 -1.50
N THR A 42 30.09 3.92 -2.03
CA THR A 42 30.85 3.08 -2.94
C THR A 42 31.40 1.88 -2.17
N SER A 43 30.54 0.88 -1.98
CA SER A 43 30.97 -0.49 -1.68
C SER A 43 30.37 -1.40 -2.76
N THR A 44 31.15 -2.36 -3.23
CA THR A 44 30.70 -3.44 -4.11
C THR A 44 29.68 -4.31 -3.36
N VAL A 45 28.45 -3.84 -3.26
CA VAL A 45 27.33 -4.54 -2.64
C VAL A 45 26.83 -5.56 -3.66
N THR A 46 26.81 -6.83 -3.27
CA THR A 46 25.95 -7.83 -3.91
C THR A 46 24.51 -7.34 -3.73
N THR A 47 23.92 -6.73 -4.75
CA THR A 47 22.60 -6.08 -4.71
C THR A 47 21.42 -7.06 -4.62
N GLY A 48 21.66 -8.27 -4.12
CA GLY A 48 20.71 -9.37 -4.06
C GLY A 48 20.17 -9.62 -2.64
N LEU A 49 19.03 -10.31 -2.58
CA LEU A 49 18.55 -10.93 -1.36
C LEU A 49 19.37 -12.19 -1.11
N THR A 50 20.13 -12.23 -0.02
CA THR A 50 20.82 -13.46 0.40
C THR A 50 19.84 -14.37 1.13
N ILE A 51 19.68 -15.60 0.64
CA ILE A 51 19.00 -16.70 1.34
C ILE A 51 20.03 -17.69 1.86
N SER A 52 19.74 -18.33 2.99
CA SER A 52 20.66 -19.30 3.63
C SER A 52 19.90 -20.53 4.13
N GLN A 53 20.53 -21.70 3.99
CA GLN A 53 20.03 -22.95 4.56
C GLN A 53 20.37 -23.12 6.05
N GLY A 54 21.15 -22.22 6.61
CA GLY A 54 21.53 -22.20 8.02
C GLY A 54 20.85 -21.07 8.79
N ALA A 55 20.84 -21.17 10.11
CA ALA A 55 20.49 -20.05 10.97
C ALA A 55 21.58 -18.96 10.91
N ASN A 56 21.21 -17.71 11.15
CA ASN A 56 22.09 -16.54 11.21
C ASN A 56 23.00 -16.41 9.98
N LEU A 57 22.49 -16.70 8.78
CA LEU A 57 23.26 -16.71 7.54
C LEU A 57 24.48 -17.65 7.60
N ALA A 58 24.32 -18.87 8.12
CA ALA A 58 25.35 -19.90 7.97
C ALA A 58 25.31 -20.50 6.55
N GLU A 59 26.42 -21.06 6.07
CA GLU A 59 26.47 -21.68 4.74
C GLU A 59 25.59 -22.94 4.65
N PRO A 60 25.13 -23.32 3.44
CA PRO A 60 25.30 -22.60 2.17
C PRO A 60 24.35 -21.38 2.04
N LYS A 61 24.83 -20.38 1.29
CA LYS A 61 24.09 -19.17 0.89
C LYS A 61 23.90 -19.07 -0.63
N PHE A 62 22.91 -18.28 -1.04
CA PHE A 62 22.66 -17.93 -2.43
C PHE A 62 22.06 -16.53 -2.51
N ASP A 63 22.48 -15.73 -3.49
CA ASP A 63 21.94 -14.39 -3.72
C ASP A 63 20.89 -14.41 -4.84
N LEU A 64 19.71 -13.89 -4.54
CA LEU A 64 18.60 -13.75 -5.48
C LEU A 64 18.58 -12.33 -6.07
N GLU A 65 18.37 -12.23 -7.38
CA GLU A 65 18.27 -10.95 -8.10
C GLU A 65 16.91 -10.28 -7.87
N GLU A 66 16.88 -8.95 -7.94
CA GLU A 66 15.66 -8.15 -7.87
C GLU A 66 14.73 -8.35 -9.08
N TYR A 67 13.45 -8.01 -8.91
CA TYR A 67 12.38 -8.05 -9.93
C TYR A 67 11.94 -9.44 -10.41
N PHE A 68 12.48 -10.52 -9.85
CA PHE A 68 12.04 -11.88 -10.16
C PHE A 68 11.19 -12.48 -9.05
N VAL A 69 10.23 -13.31 -9.44
CA VAL A 69 9.62 -14.31 -8.56
C VAL A 69 10.46 -15.58 -8.68
N TYR A 70 11.07 -16.02 -7.58
CA TYR A 70 11.70 -17.33 -7.49
C TYR A 70 10.69 -18.34 -6.95
N THR A 71 10.51 -19.46 -7.64
CA THR A 71 9.56 -20.50 -7.24
C THR A 71 10.08 -21.90 -7.56
N SER A 72 9.68 -22.91 -6.79
CA SER A 72 9.92 -24.32 -7.10
C SER A 72 8.98 -24.91 -8.16
N GLY A 73 7.90 -24.20 -8.49
CA GLY A 73 6.98 -24.61 -9.54
C GLY A 73 7.48 -24.29 -10.95
N ALA A 74 7.02 -25.04 -11.95
CA ALA A 74 7.27 -24.71 -13.35
C ALA A 74 6.55 -23.40 -13.73
N GLN A 75 7.29 -22.41 -14.21
CA GLN A 75 6.74 -21.14 -14.72
C GLN A 75 7.51 -20.73 -15.97
N SER A 76 6.78 -20.43 -17.05
CA SER A 76 7.33 -20.13 -18.38
C SER A 76 7.29 -18.64 -18.75
N THR A 77 7.10 -17.75 -17.77
CA THR A 77 6.99 -16.31 -17.99
C THR A 77 8.26 -15.56 -17.55
N VAL A 78 8.58 -14.47 -18.26
CA VAL A 78 9.88 -13.77 -18.17
C VAL A 78 10.25 -13.22 -16.79
N ASN A 79 9.29 -13.10 -15.87
CA ASN A 79 9.50 -12.55 -14.53
C ASN A 79 9.59 -13.63 -13.44
N PHE A 80 9.60 -14.90 -13.84
CA PHE A 80 9.79 -16.03 -12.95
C PHE A 80 11.15 -16.69 -13.19
N LYS A 81 11.80 -17.08 -12.10
CA LYS A 81 13.00 -17.91 -12.09
C LYS A 81 12.75 -19.13 -11.23
N SER A 82 13.40 -20.23 -11.55
CA SER A 82 13.43 -21.37 -10.65
C SER A 82 14.16 -20.99 -9.37
N LEU A 83 13.59 -21.34 -8.23
CA LEU A 83 14.33 -21.33 -6.97
C LEU A 83 15.52 -22.30 -7.12
N PRO A 84 16.72 -21.96 -6.59
CA PRO A 84 17.87 -22.86 -6.69
C PRO A 84 17.51 -24.26 -6.17
N ALA A 85 17.91 -25.31 -6.91
CA ALA A 85 17.36 -26.66 -6.74
C ALA A 85 17.45 -27.22 -5.30
N THR A 86 18.45 -26.82 -4.53
CA THR A 86 18.65 -27.26 -3.14
C THR A 86 17.90 -26.42 -2.10
N TYR A 87 17.29 -25.29 -2.47
CA TYR A 87 16.73 -24.31 -1.53
C TYR A 87 15.23 -24.43 -1.27
N ASN A 88 14.50 -25.19 -2.10
CA ASN A 88 13.08 -25.45 -1.85
C ASN A 88 12.87 -26.10 -0.48
N ASP A 89 12.05 -25.50 0.37
CA ASP A 89 11.78 -25.97 1.74
C ASP A 89 13.05 -26.13 2.61
N LYS A 90 14.09 -25.34 2.31
CA LYS A 90 15.37 -25.35 3.05
C LYS A 90 15.86 -23.98 3.47
N ILE A 91 15.15 -22.90 3.15
CA ILE A 91 15.54 -21.55 3.59
C ILE A 91 15.28 -21.40 5.10
N LYS A 92 16.30 -20.90 5.82
CA LYS A 92 16.24 -20.69 7.27
C LYS A 92 16.56 -19.27 7.72
N SER A 93 17.34 -18.53 6.95
CA SER A 93 17.64 -17.12 7.25
C SER A 93 17.88 -16.31 5.99
N ILE A 94 17.76 -14.99 6.13
CA ILE A 94 17.83 -14.03 5.03
C ILE A 94 18.63 -12.78 5.39
N ASN A 95 19.19 -12.13 4.36
CA ASN A 95 19.71 -10.76 4.39
C ASN A 95 19.02 -9.94 3.29
N ILE A 96 18.31 -8.88 3.68
CA ILE A 96 17.67 -7.95 2.75
C ILE A 96 18.39 -6.61 2.85
N PRO A 97 19.00 -6.11 1.77
CA PRO A 97 19.62 -4.79 1.77
C PRO A 97 18.61 -3.67 2.02
N ARG A 98 19.04 -2.57 2.64
CA ARG A 98 18.26 -1.34 2.81
C ARG A 98 17.72 -0.88 1.45
N GLY A 99 16.47 -0.43 1.43
CA GLY A 99 15.78 0.04 0.23
C GLY A 99 15.01 -1.06 -0.51
N TYR A 100 14.95 -2.27 0.05
CA TYR A 100 14.29 -3.41 -0.57
C TYR A 100 13.25 -4.07 0.33
N MET A 101 12.39 -4.87 -0.29
CA MET A 101 11.47 -5.77 0.40
C MET A 101 11.53 -7.18 -0.19
N ALA A 102 11.19 -8.16 0.64
CA ALA A 102 11.07 -9.55 0.22
C ALA A 102 9.80 -10.19 0.76
N VAL A 103 9.06 -10.89 -0.09
CA VAL A 103 7.95 -11.77 0.31
C VAL A 103 8.39 -13.21 0.17
N LEU A 104 8.24 -13.99 1.24
CA LEU A 104 8.51 -15.43 1.26
C LEU A 104 7.21 -16.17 1.60
N SER A 105 6.89 -17.23 0.86
CA SER A 105 5.64 -18.01 0.99
C SER A 105 5.92 -19.51 0.98
N GLU A 106 5.13 -20.25 1.74
CA GLU A 106 5.22 -21.72 1.79
C GLU A 106 4.72 -22.40 0.51
N ASN A 107 3.73 -21.82 -0.16
CA ASN A 107 3.22 -22.37 -1.41
C ASN A 107 4.03 -21.82 -2.58
N GLN A 108 4.36 -22.70 -3.55
CA GLN A 108 5.08 -22.35 -4.78
C GLN A 108 4.39 -21.26 -5.64
N ASN A 109 3.08 -21.05 -5.47
CA ASN A 109 2.33 -20.00 -6.17
C ASN A 109 2.15 -18.71 -5.35
N GLY A 110 2.77 -18.61 -4.17
CA GLY A 110 2.70 -17.41 -3.32
C GLY A 110 1.43 -17.25 -2.48
N THR A 111 0.44 -18.16 -2.58
CA THR A 111 -0.90 -17.98 -1.94
C THR A 111 -1.06 -18.66 -0.58
N GLY A 112 0.04 -19.18 -0.02
CA GLY A 112 0.06 -19.86 1.28
C GLY A 112 0.35 -18.91 2.45
N GLU A 113 0.64 -19.51 3.60
CA GLU A 113 1.22 -18.75 4.71
C GLU A 113 2.51 -18.05 4.23
N SER A 114 2.63 -16.76 4.52
CA SER A 114 3.72 -15.93 4.00
C SER A 114 4.15 -14.85 4.98
N ILE A 115 5.27 -14.19 4.65
CA ILE A 115 5.79 -13.04 5.38
C ILE A 115 6.36 -12.02 4.39
N CYS A 116 6.15 -10.74 4.68
CA CYS A 116 6.81 -9.64 3.98
C CYS A 116 7.80 -8.97 4.94
N TYR A 117 9.05 -8.83 4.50
CA TYR A 117 10.06 -8.03 5.16
C TYR A 117 10.30 -6.75 4.35
N VAL A 118 10.45 -5.62 5.04
CA VAL A 118 10.60 -4.29 4.42
C VAL A 118 11.80 -3.60 5.06
N ALA A 119 12.94 -3.64 4.38
CA ALA A 119 14.21 -3.04 4.82
C ALA A 119 14.23 -1.53 4.51
N ALA A 120 13.26 -0.78 5.02
CA ALA A 120 13.11 0.65 4.67
C ALA A 120 14.21 1.55 5.26
N VAL A 121 14.75 1.19 6.43
CA VAL A 121 15.68 2.05 7.20
C VAL A 121 17.08 1.45 7.28
N ASN A 122 17.19 0.14 7.49
CA ASN A 122 18.44 -0.60 7.58
C ASN A 122 18.27 -1.95 6.87
N ASP A 123 19.39 -2.60 6.58
CA ASP A 123 19.42 -4.00 6.18
C ASP A 123 18.70 -4.87 7.22
N ILE A 124 17.98 -5.90 6.76
CA ILE A 124 17.34 -6.88 7.63
C ILE A 124 18.12 -8.19 7.51
N ARG A 125 18.79 -8.58 8.60
CA ARG A 125 19.31 -9.92 8.82
C ARG A 125 18.41 -10.66 9.81
N ALA A 126 17.78 -11.74 9.37
CA ALA A 126 16.80 -12.44 10.19
C ALA A 126 16.80 -13.95 9.96
N ASN A 127 16.56 -14.71 11.03
CA ASN A 127 16.07 -16.09 10.93
C ASN A 127 14.60 -16.08 10.55
N LEU A 128 14.18 -17.04 9.73
CA LEU A 128 12.77 -17.23 9.42
C LEU A 128 12.01 -17.70 10.68
N PRO A 129 10.76 -17.25 10.87
CA PRO A 129 9.94 -17.73 11.96
C PRO A 129 9.64 -19.23 11.79
N GLN A 130 9.39 -19.93 12.90
CA GLN A 130 9.10 -21.38 12.90
C GLN A 130 7.98 -21.78 11.93
N ARG A 131 7.02 -20.87 11.70
CA ARG A 131 5.91 -21.09 10.78
C ARG A 131 6.35 -21.24 9.31
N LEU A 132 7.52 -20.70 8.92
CA LEU A 132 8.05 -20.69 7.55
C LEU A 132 9.45 -21.33 7.37
N VAL A 133 10.22 -21.52 8.44
CA VAL A 133 11.51 -22.22 8.35
C VAL A 133 11.33 -23.60 7.72
N ASP A 134 12.19 -23.95 6.76
CA ASP A 134 12.13 -25.23 6.03
C ASP A 134 10.80 -25.47 5.25
N LYS A 135 10.09 -24.41 4.86
CA LYS A 135 8.85 -24.51 4.06
C LYS A 135 8.77 -23.56 2.86
N VAL A 136 9.72 -22.65 2.71
CA VAL A 136 9.62 -21.61 1.67
C VAL A 136 9.83 -22.24 0.28
N SER A 137 8.82 -22.06 -0.56
CA SER A 137 8.81 -22.49 -1.98
C SER A 137 8.64 -21.32 -2.96
N PHE A 138 8.40 -20.10 -2.45
CA PHE A 138 8.21 -18.88 -3.24
C PHE A 138 8.94 -17.70 -2.58
N VAL A 139 9.69 -16.92 -3.38
CA VAL A 139 10.35 -15.69 -2.95
C VAL A 139 10.18 -14.60 -4.01
N ARG A 140 9.71 -13.41 -3.61
CA ARG A 140 9.71 -12.21 -4.44
C ARG A 140 10.59 -11.15 -3.78
N PHE A 141 11.53 -10.58 -4.52
CA PHE A 141 12.46 -9.54 -4.05
C PHE A 141 12.41 -8.33 -4.98
N VAL A 142 12.07 -7.15 -4.44
CA VAL A 142 11.92 -5.90 -5.21
C VAL A 142 12.38 -4.69 -4.40
N PRO A 143 12.84 -3.61 -5.06
CA PRO A 143 13.10 -2.35 -4.37
C PRO A 143 11.80 -1.74 -3.82
N ILE A 144 11.94 -0.95 -2.76
CA ILE A 144 10.89 -0.08 -2.23
C ILE A 144 10.94 1.23 -3.02
N ASN A 145 9.85 1.58 -3.70
CA ASN A 145 9.86 2.75 -4.59
C ASN A 145 9.72 4.07 -3.83
N ASN A 146 9.00 4.08 -2.71
CA ASN A 146 8.76 5.28 -1.93
C ASN A 146 8.50 4.97 -0.45
N VAL A 147 9.14 5.73 0.43
CA VAL A 147 8.97 5.66 1.89
C VAL A 147 8.22 6.87 2.46
N ASN A 148 7.89 7.86 1.62
CA ASN A 148 7.17 9.06 2.03
C ASN A 148 5.68 8.76 2.24
N LYS A 149 5.12 9.33 3.31
CA LYS A 149 3.71 9.09 3.69
C LYS A 149 2.70 9.86 2.85
N LYS A 150 3.07 11.04 2.33
CA LYS A 150 2.14 11.93 1.62
C LYS A 150 1.79 11.39 0.23
N GLY A 151 0.54 10.95 0.08
CA GLY A 151 -0.07 10.42 -1.14
C GLY A 151 -1.28 11.24 -1.59
N LEU A 152 -1.84 10.91 -2.76
CA LEU A 152 -3.08 11.50 -3.28
C LEU A 152 -3.96 10.46 -4.00
N GLY A 153 -5.26 10.46 -3.71
CA GLY A 153 -6.26 9.82 -4.55
C GLY A 153 -6.78 10.82 -5.58
N LEU A 154 -6.61 10.53 -6.87
CA LEU A 154 -7.05 11.42 -7.95
C LEU A 154 -7.27 10.67 -9.27
N VAL A 155 -8.17 11.20 -10.10
CA VAL A 155 -8.47 10.65 -11.43
C VAL A 155 -7.89 11.47 -12.58
N VAL A 156 -7.38 12.69 -12.32
CA VAL A 156 -6.77 13.57 -13.34
C VAL A 156 -5.39 14.04 -12.86
N ALA A 157 -4.40 14.03 -13.75
CA ALA A 157 -3.00 14.28 -13.41
C ALA A 157 -2.68 15.71 -12.91
N ASN A 158 -3.52 16.70 -13.24
CA ASN A 158 -3.19 18.13 -13.07
C ASN A 158 -2.90 18.51 -11.60
N ASP A 159 -3.52 17.83 -10.63
CA ASP A 159 -3.44 18.22 -9.22
C ASP A 159 -2.25 17.61 -8.47
N ILE A 160 -1.58 16.61 -9.05
CA ILE A 160 -0.54 15.85 -8.34
C ILE A 160 0.70 16.69 -7.97
N ASN A 161 1.02 17.68 -8.81
CA ASN A 161 2.15 18.57 -8.61
C ASN A 161 1.83 19.71 -7.64
N ALA A 162 0.58 20.18 -7.61
CA ALA A 162 0.16 21.29 -6.75
C ALA A 162 0.34 20.98 -5.27
N ILE A 163 0.17 19.71 -4.88
CA ILE A 163 0.25 19.31 -3.47
C ILE A 163 1.57 18.62 -3.09
N ASN A 164 2.56 18.57 -3.98
CA ASN A 164 3.85 17.89 -3.76
C ASN A 164 3.69 16.48 -3.15
N SER A 165 2.80 15.67 -3.72
CA SER A 165 2.61 14.27 -3.29
C SER A 165 3.77 13.40 -3.78
N ALA A 166 4.17 12.40 -3.00
CA ALA A 166 5.26 11.50 -3.40
C ALA A 166 4.73 10.28 -4.19
N TRP A 167 3.48 9.90 -3.97
CA TRP A 167 2.79 8.80 -4.65
C TRP A 167 1.31 9.14 -4.89
N TYR A 168 0.64 8.33 -5.69
CA TYR A 168 -0.80 8.46 -5.93
C TYR A 168 -1.48 7.14 -6.27
N TYR A 169 -2.80 7.12 -6.19
CA TYR A 169 -3.66 6.08 -6.74
C TYR A 169 -4.88 6.71 -7.41
N ASN A 170 -5.55 5.95 -8.26
CA ASN A 170 -6.66 6.43 -9.10
C ASN A 170 -7.82 5.43 -9.17
N TRP A 171 -7.96 4.59 -8.13
CA TRP A 171 -8.95 3.49 -8.06
C TRP A 171 -8.85 2.47 -9.19
N GLY A 172 -7.76 2.48 -9.96
CA GLY A 172 -7.55 1.64 -11.12
C GLY A 172 -6.21 0.93 -11.10
N LEU A 173 -6.06 0.00 -12.05
CA LEU A 173 -4.81 -0.74 -12.22
C LEU A 173 -3.73 0.09 -12.90
N ASN A 174 -4.11 1.02 -13.79
CA ASN A 174 -3.16 1.65 -14.71
C ASN A 174 -2.87 3.10 -14.31
N PRO A 175 -1.60 3.53 -14.41
CA PRO A 175 -1.24 4.92 -14.18
C PRO A 175 -1.74 5.80 -15.33
N PHE A 176 -2.07 7.06 -15.04
CA PHE A 176 -1.99 8.12 -16.04
C PHE A 176 -0.54 8.62 -16.17
N ALA A 177 -0.24 9.39 -17.23
CA ALA A 177 1.09 9.96 -17.44
C ALA A 177 1.45 10.95 -16.32
N SER A 178 2.34 10.53 -15.41
CA SER A 178 2.86 11.38 -14.33
C SER A 178 4.34 11.06 -14.08
N PRO A 179 5.27 11.83 -14.65
CA PRO A 179 6.70 11.59 -14.45
C PRO A 179 7.07 11.79 -12.98
N ASN A 180 7.96 10.95 -12.47
CA ASN A 180 8.54 11.03 -11.12
C ASN A 180 7.56 10.84 -9.95
N LYS A 181 6.36 10.28 -10.18
CA LYS A 181 5.41 9.94 -9.12
C LYS A 181 5.15 8.44 -9.13
N GLN A 182 5.22 7.81 -7.97
CA GLN A 182 4.85 6.40 -7.86
C GLN A 182 3.32 6.27 -7.98
N HIS A 183 2.86 5.50 -8.96
CA HIS A 183 1.49 5.01 -9.00
C HIS A 183 1.36 3.75 -8.15
N VAL A 184 0.32 3.71 -7.32
CA VAL A 184 -0.07 2.53 -6.53
C VAL A 184 -1.34 1.96 -7.17
N PRO A 185 -1.26 0.79 -7.84
CA PRO A 185 -2.41 0.15 -8.44
C PRO A 185 -3.45 -0.25 -7.40
N MET A 186 -4.71 -0.34 -7.82
CA MET A 186 -5.79 -0.88 -7.00
C MET A 186 -6.52 -2.00 -7.74
N THR A 187 -6.65 -3.17 -7.10
CA THR A 187 -7.65 -4.16 -7.50
C THR A 187 -8.97 -3.79 -6.87
N TRP A 188 -9.68 -2.83 -7.47
CA TRP A 188 -10.85 -2.16 -6.91
C TRP A 188 -11.94 -3.11 -6.38
N GLY A 189 -12.18 -4.25 -7.04
CA GLY A 189 -13.11 -5.26 -6.57
C GLY A 189 -12.82 -6.66 -7.09
N LYS A 190 -13.75 -7.59 -6.87
CA LYS A 190 -13.60 -9.01 -7.25
C LYS A 190 -13.32 -9.22 -8.74
N GLY A 191 -13.86 -8.35 -9.61
CA GLY A 191 -13.66 -8.43 -11.07
C GLY A 191 -12.26 -8.03 -11.53
N SER A 192 -11.57 -7.18 -10.77
CA SER A 192 -10.16 -6.81 -11.03
C SER A 192 -9.16 -7.71 -10.31
N ALA A 193 -9.59 -8.55 -9.36
CA ALA A 193 -8.74 -9.50 -8.66
C ALA A 193 -8.74 -10.86 -9.36
N THR A 194 -7.93 -10.95 -10.41
CA THR A 194 -7.83 -12.10 -11.31
C THR A 194 -6.39 -12.55 -11.48
N THR A 195 -6.19 -13.79 -11.93
CA THR A 195 -4.84 -14.32 -12.20
C THR A 195 -4.12 -13.50 -13.27
N THR A 196 -4.83 -13.07 -14.31
CA THR A 196 -4.29 -12.18 -15.34
C THR A 196 -3.77 -10.87 -14.74
N THR A 197 -4.55 -10.26 -13.83
CA THR A 197 -4.12 -9.03 -13.15
C THR A 197 -2.91 -9.27 -12.27
N ALA A 198 -2.85 -10.39 -11.54
CA ALA A 198 -1.68 -10.70 -10.73
C ALA A 198 -0.41 -10.89 -11.59
N LEU A 199 -0.50 -11.59 -12.72
CA LEU A 199 0.61 -11.76 -13.66
C LEU A 199 1.07 -10.42 -14.26
N ASP A 200 0.12 -9.53 -14.59
CA ASP A 200 0.43 -8.18 -15.04
C ASP A 200 1.17 -7.37 -13.96
N LEU A 201 0.71 -7.41 -12.71
CA LEU A 201 1.39 -6.73 -11.59
C LEU A 201 2.80 -7.30 -11.34
N ILE A 202 3.01 -8.61 -11.46
CA ILE A 202 4.34 -9.23 -11.34
C ILE A 202 5.32 -8.69 -12.38
N ALA A 203 4.82 -8.35 -13.58
CA ALA A 203 5.64 -7.82 -14.67
C ALA A 203 6.05 -6.35 -14.50
N ARG A 204 5.43 -5.63 -13.57
CA ARG A 204 5.73 -4.21 -13.32
C ARG A 204 6.89 -4.09 -12.33
N LYS A 205 7.94 -3.38 -12.76
CA LYS A 205 9.15 -3.15 -11.94
C LYS A 205 9.06 -1.92 -11.05
N ASN A 206 8.12 -1.02 -11.31
CA ASN A 206 7.95 0.26 -10.62
C ASN A 206 6.87 0.22 -9.53
N ILE A 207 6.49 -0.97 -9.07
CA ILE A 207 5.54 -1.15 -7.97
C ILE A 207 6.11 -2.14 -6.95
N ASP A 208 5.82 -1.87 -5.69
CA ASP A 208 6.23 -2.64 -4.52
C ASP A 208 5.03 -2.97 -3.61
N HIS A 209 3.89 -2.35 -3.87
CA HIS A 209 2.62 -2.60 -3.20
C HIS A 209 1.45 -2.23 -4.09
N TYR A 210 0.26 -2.69 -3.71
CA TYR A 210 -1.01 -2.31 -4.32
C TYR A 210 -2.13 -2.31 -3.28
N LEU A 211 -3.19 -1.58 -3.60
CA LEU A 211 -4.41 -1.48 -2.80
C LEU A 211 -5.37 -2.60 -3.19
N SER A 212 -6.00 -3.24 -2.19
CA SER A 212 -7.06 -4.20 -2.43
C SER A 212 -8.41 -3.49 -2.62
N PHE A 213 -9.52 -4.16 -2.29
CA PHE A 213 -10.87 -3.75 -2.66
C PHE A 213 -11.27 -2.41 -2.05
N ASN A 214 -12.01 -1.61 -2.81
CA ASN A 214 -12.55 -0.33 -2.39
C ASN A 214 -14.00 -0.49 -1.93
N GLU A 215 -14.26 -0.17 -0.66
CA GLU A 215 -15.56 -0.19 0.00
C GLU A 215 -16.37 -1.45 -0.34
N PRO A 216 -15.82 -2.66 -0.05
CA PRO A 216 -16.52 -3.92 -0.34
C PRO A 216 -17.84 -4.07 0.42
N ASP A 217 -18.00 -3.33 1.51
CA ASP A 217 -19.18 -3.18 2.35
C ASP A 217 -20.27 -2.28 1.72
N ASN A 218 -19.96 -1.52 0.67
CA ASN A 218 -20.89 -0.61 0.01
C ASN A 218 -21.44 -1.21 -1.31
N ARG A 219 -22.76 -1.25 -1.45
CA ARG A 219 -23.47 -1.81 -2.62
C ARG A 219 -23.23 -1.03 -3.91
N ASN A 220 -22.90 0.25 -3.81
CA ASN A 220 -22.61 1.11 -4.95
C ASN A 220 -21.11 1.15 -5.31
N GLN A 221 -20.29 0.41 -4.57
CA GLN A 221 -18.84 0.31 -4.75
C GLN A 221 -18.48 -1.12 -5.13
N SER A 222 -17.42 -1.71 -4.58
CA SER A 222 -16.98 -3.03 -5.01
C SER A 222 -17.92 -4.17 -4.63
N ASN A 223 -18.83 -3.93 -3.68
CA ASN A 223 -19.98 -4.77 -3.36
C ASN A 223 -19.61 -6.25 -3.21
N ILE A 224 -18.78 -6.53 -2.21
CA ILE A 224 -18.30 -7.85 -1.83
C ILE A 224 -18.75 -8.13 -0.38
N VAL A 225 -20.07 -8.17 -0.18
CA VAL A 225 -20.69 -8.40 1.14
C VAL A 225 -20.30 -9.77 1.73
N ASP A 226 -20.09 -10.76 0.86
CA ASP A 226 -19.65 -12.09 1.26
C ASP A 226 -18.13 -12.12 1.54
N ILE A 227 -17.77 -12.37 2.80
CA ILE A 227 -16.38 -12.43 3.27
C ILE A 227 -15.61 -13.57 2.61
N ASP A 228 -16.24 -14.71 2.33
CA ASP A 228 -15.54 -15.85 1.72
C ASP A 228 -15.14 -15.53 0.27
N THR A 229 -16.02 -14.86 -0.49
CA THR A 229 -15.68 -14.31 -1.80
C THR A 229 -14.49 -13.34 -1.73
N ALA A 230 -14.48 -12.43 -0.75
CA ALA A 230 -13.39 -11.48 -0.57
C ALA A 230 -12.08 -12.20 -0.25
N ILE A 231 -12.10 -13.17 0.66
CA ILE A 231 -10.95 -13.98 1.06
C ILE A 231 -10.38 -14.79 -0.11
N ALA A 232 -11.23 -15.43 -0.90
CA ALA A 232 -10.79 -16.20 -2.07
C ALA A 232 -10.06 -15.30 -3.09
N ARG A 233 -10.60 -14.11 -3.36
CA ARG A 233 -10.01 -13.13 -4.29
C ARG A 233 -8.74 -12.51 -3.71
N TYR A 234 -8.72 -12.23 -2.42
CA TYR A 234 -7.56 -11.68 -1.73
C TYR A 234 -6.40 -12.67 -1.73
N ARG A 235 -6.67 -13.94 -1.36
CA ARG A 235 -5.70 -15.05 -1.41
C ARG A 235 -5.10 -15.20 -2.81
N LEU A 236 -5.94 -15.17 -3.85
CA LEU A 236 -5.47 -15.27 -5.23
C LEU A 236 -4.43 -14.19 -5.55
N MET A 237 -4.65 -12.95 -5.09
CA MET A 237 -3.76 -11.84 -5.39
C MET A 237 -2.43 -11.89 -4.61
N LEU A 238 -2.31 -12.69 -3.55
CA LEU A 238 -1.02 -12.91 -2.87
C LEU A 238 0.06 -13.53 -3.77
N GLN A 239 -0.33 -14.18 -4.88
CA GLN A 239 0.61 -14.70 -5.88
C GLN A 239 1.50 -13.62 -6.51
N THR A 240 1.12 -12.34 -6.39
CA THR A 240 1.95 -11.22 -6.84
C THR A 240 3.29 -11.14 -6.11
N GLY A 241 3.35 -11.61 -4.86
CA GLY A 241 4.52 -11.42 -3.99
C GLY A 241 4.83 -9.94 -3.67
N LEU A 242 3.88 -9.03 -3.91
CA LEU A 242 3.98 -7.63 -3.51
C LEU A 242 3.41 -7.43 -2.10
N ARG A 243 3.64 -6.27 -1.49
CA ARG A 243 2.86 -5.84 -0.32
C ARG A 243 1.41 -5.61 -0.73
N MET A 244 0.49 -6.10 0.07
CA MET A 244 -0.95 -5.99 -0.19
C MET A 244 -1.61 -5.31 1.00
N CYS A 245 -2.33 -4.23 0.70
CA CYS A 245 -3.19 -3.59 1.68
C CYS A 245 -4.47 -4.40 1.89
N SER A 246 -5.06 -4.30 3.09
CA SER A 246 -6.42 -4.77 3.33
C SER A 246 -7.39 -4.11 2.34
N PRO A 247 -8.59 -4.69 2.17
CA PRO A 247 -9.72 -3.92 1.65
C PRO A 247 -9.94 -2.66 2.50
N ALA A 248 -10.26 -1.55 1.85
CA ALA A 248 -10.59 -0.28 2.50
C ALA A 248 -12.11 -0.17 2.58
N VAL A 249 -12.68 -0.31 3.77
CA VAL A 249 -14.12 -0.24 4.02
C VAL A 249 -14.61 1.20 4.18
N GLU A 250 -15.92 1.43 4.14
CA GLU A 250 -16.48 2.69 4.67
C GLU A 250 -16.10 2.81 6.14
N GLN A 251 -15.91 4.04 6.62
CA GLN A 251 -15.42 4.33 7.98
C GLN A 251 -16.17 3.58 9.08
N ASP A 252 -17.49 3.42 8.92
CA ASP A 252 -18.40 2.84 9.92
C ASP A 252 -18.42 1.30 9.89
N ASN A 253 -17.68 0.65 8.98
CA ASN A 253 -17.53 -0.81 8.91
C ASN A 253 -16.10 -1.27 9.26
N ALA A 254 -15.37 -0.46 10.04
CA ALA A 254 -13.97 -0.68 10.35
C ALA A 254 -13.68 -1.19 11.78
N LEU A 255 -14.65 -1.18 12.70
CA LEU A 255 -14.35 -1.17 14.14
C LEU A 255 -15.00 -2.31 14.92
N ASP A 256 -16.28 -2.56 14.75
CA ASP A 256 -17.01 -3.53 15.56
C ASP A 256 -16.81 -4.96 15.01
N ALA A 257 -16.82 -5.97 15.87
CA ALA A 257 -16.59 -7.37 15.45
C ALA A 257 -17.60 -7.89 14.41
N ALA A 258 -18.79 -7.26 14.33
CA ALA A 258 -19.81 -7.54 13.34
C ALA A 258 -19.55 -6.83 11.99
N ASP A 259 -18.70 -5.81 11.98
CA ASP A 259 -18.36 -5.01 10.81
C ASP A 259 -17.54 -5.83 9.79
N TRP A 260 -17.51 -5.31 8.57
CA TRP A 260 -16.88 -6.00 7.45
C TRP A 260 -15.38 -6.21 7.64
N LEU A 261 -14.63 -5.18 8.05
CA LEU A 261 -13.17 -5.28 8.16
C LEU A 261 -12.71 -6.25 9.27
N PRO A 262 -13.20 -6.16 10.52
CA PRO A 262 -12.85 -7.14 11.56
C PRO A 262 -13.22 -8.58 11.17
N ARG A 263 -14.36 -8.80 10.52
CA ARG A 263 -14.73 -10.14 9.99
C ARG A 263 -13.76 -10.64 8.92
N PHE A 264 -13.36 -9.77 7.99
CA PHE A 264 -12.35 -10.10 6.99
C PHE A 264 -11.00 -10.42 7.64
N MET A 265 -10.54 -9.61 8.60
CA MET A 265 -9.28 -9.82 9.31
C MET A 265 -9.27 -11.12 10.12
N ALA A 266 -10.40 -11.46 10.75
CA ALA A 266 -10.58 -12.73 11.46
C ALA A 266 -10.51 -13.92 10.48
N ALA A 267 -11.20 -13.86 9.34
CA ALA A 267 -11.14 -14.90 8.32
C ALA A 267 -9.73 -15.02 7.69
N ALA A 268 -9.08 -13.89 7.41
CA ALA A 268 -7.71 -13.86 6.91
C ALA A 268 -6.75 -14.52 7.91
N THR A 269 -6.86 -14.20 9.20
CA THR A 269 -6.07 -14.81 10.28
C THR A 269 -6.32 -16.31 10.37
N ALA A 270 -7.58 -16.74 10.40
CA ALA A 270 -7.96 -18.15 10.47
C ALA A 270 -7.39 -18.97 9.30
N GLN A 271 -7.28 -18.35 8.12
CA GLN A 271 -6.70 -18.98 6.94
C GLN A 271 -5.24 -18.59 6.67
N LYS A 272 -4.56 -18.00 7.66
CA LYS A 272 -3.14 -17.61 7.66
C LYS A 272 -2.71 -16.73 6.49
N LEU A 273 -3.62 -15.86 6.04
CA LEU A 273 -3.35 -14.90 4.99
C LEU A 273 -2.52 -13.73 5.53
N ARG A 274 -1.58 -13.27 4.72
CA ARG A 274 -0.81 -12.06 4.97
C ARG A 274 -1.63 -10.82 4.62
N VAL A 275 -1.70 -9.86 5.54
CA VAL A 275 -2.20 -8.49 5.31
C VAL A 275 -1.09 -7.56 5.80
N ASP A 276 -0.43 -6.83 4.90
CA ASP A 276 0.78 -6.08 5.25
C ASP A 276 0.47 -4.68 5.79
N VAL A 277 -0.64 -4.10 5.33
CA VAL A 277 -1.06 -2.74 5.66
C VAL A 277 -2.58 -2.72 5.77
N VAL A 278 -3.13 -2.07 6.80
CA VAL A 278 -4.57 -1.83 6.89
C VAL A 278 -4.89 -0.50 6.21
N ALA A 279 -5.72 -0.54 5.17
CA ALA A 279 -6.22 0.64 4.47
C ALA A 279 -7.59 1.06 5.03
N LEU A 280 -7.80 2.36 5.23
CA LEU A 280 -8.99 2.92 5.87
C LEU A 280 -9.47 4.16 5.13
N HIS A 281 -10.78 4.35 5.06
CA HIS A 281 -11.38 5.64 4.74
C HIS A 281 -11.85 6.31 6.03
N TRP A 282 -11.57 7.60 6.13
CA TRP A 282 -12.02 8.42 7.24
C TRP A 282 -12.48 9.77 6.72
N TYR A 283 -13.71 10.12 7.06
CA TYR A 283 -14.32 11.40 6.82
C TYR A 283 -14.58 12.02 8.20
N ASP A 284 -14.10 13.25 8.41
CA ASP A 284 -14.33 13.95 9.68
C ASP A 284 -15.83 14.06 9.98
N TRP A 285 -16.16 14.48 11.21
CA TRP A 285 -17.51 14.59 11.77
C TRP A 285 -18.66 14.17 10.84
N GLY A 286 -19.06 12.91 10.96
CA GLY A 286 -19.96 12.26 10.03
C GLY A 286 -19.27 11.13 9.30
N ASN A 287 -19.76 10.85 8.09
CA ASN A 287 -19.23 9.88 7.15
C ASN A 287 -19.55 10.39 5.73
N GLU A 288 -19.11 9.67 4.71
CA GLU A 288 -19.39 9.98 3.30
C GLU A 288 -20.88 10.12 2.93
N ARG A 289 -21.79 9.58 3.76
CA ARG A 289 -23.25 9.59 3.53
C ARG A 289 -23.98 10.70 4.28
N ASN A 290 -23.51 11.05 5.48
CA ASN A 290 -24.18 11.99 6.39
C ASN A 290 -23.58 13.40 6.33
N ASN A 291 -22.31 13.54 5.88
CA ASN A 291 -21.61 14.81 5.65
C ASN A 291 -21.94 15.89 6.70
N LEU A 292 -21.86 15.54 7.99
CA LEU A 292 -22.23 16.45 9.05
C LEU A 292 -21.20 17.59 9.13
N ALA A 293 -21.66 18.78 9.52
CA ALA A 293 -20.76 19.90 9.74
C ALA A 293 -19.89 19.64 10.97
N THR A 294 -18.57 19.76 10.83
CA THR A 294 -17.64 19.60 11.93
C THR A 294 -17.96 20.60 13.06
N PRO A 295 -18.28 20.14 14.30
CA PRO A 295 -18.71 21.00 15.40
C PRO A 295 -17.58 21.91 15.87
N GLU A 296 -16.33 21.49 15.64
CA GLU A 296 -15.13 22.26 15.91
C GLU A 296 -14.24 22.27 14.66
N ALA A 297 -14.36 23.33 13.86
CA ALA A 297 -13.66 23.50 12.59
C ALA A 297 -12.14 23.76 12.73
N THR A 298 -11.53 23.49 13.89
CA THR A 298 -10.08 23.65 14.06
C THR A 298 -9.34 22.41 13.55
N ALA A 299 -8.19 22.62 12.92
CA ALA A 299 -7.32 21.53 12.49
C ALA A 299 -6.89 20.62 13.67
N ALA A 300 -6.70 21.20 14.86
CA ALA A 300 -6.33 20.45 16.06
C ALA A 300 -7.45 19.50 16.52
N ALA A 301 -8.71 19.95 16.48
CA ALA A 301 -9.86 19.12 16.84
C ALA A 301 -10.06 17.97 15.84
N ALA A 302 -9.97 18.25 14.53
CA ALA A 302 -10.03 17.23 13.48
C ALA A 302 -8.92 16.19 13.62
N LEU A 303 -7.68 16.63 13.85
CA LEU A 303 -6.55 15.73 14.11
C LEU A 303 -6.76 14.86 15.35
N THR A 304 -7.38 15.41 16.41
CA THR A 304 -7.66 14.67 17.65
C THR A 304 -8.69 13.58 17.40
N ARG A 305 -9.78 13.86 16.68
CA ARG A 305 -10.77 12.85 16.28
C ARG A 305 -10.17 11.76 15.38
N PHE A 306 -9.37 12.16 14.40
CA PHE A 306 -8.66 11.20 13.54
C PHE A 306 -7.74 10.28 14.36
N LYS A 307 -6.93 10.83 15.28
CA LYS A 307 -6.08 10.02 16.17
C LYS A 307 -6.90 9.03 17.00
N ASN A 308 -8.02 9.47 17.58
CA ASN A 308 -8.91 8.60 18.35
C ASN A 308 -9.50 7.47 17.48
N TYR A 309 -9.87 7.77 16.23
CA TYR A 309 -10.33 6.76 15.29
C TYR A 309 -9.24 5.72 15.00
N ILE A 310 -8.00 6.15 14.71
CA ILE A 310 -6.87 5.25 14.45
C ILE A 310 -6.54 4.37 15.66
N GLU A 311 -6.55 4.91 16.88
CA GLU A 311 -6.32 4.10 18.09
C GLU A 311 -7.44 3.06 18.29
N ARG A 312 -8.69 3.38 17.96
CA ARG A 312 -9.80 2.41 17.99
C ARG A 312 -9.63 1.29 16.96
N VAL A 313 -9.24 1.62 15.74
CA VAL A 313 -8.96 0.60 14.71
C VAL A 313 -7.81 -0.32 15.15
N ARG A 314 -6.79 0.23 15.81
CA ARG A 314 -5.61 -0.54 16.23
C ARG A 314 -5.92 -1.61 17.29
N ILE A 315 -6.91 -1.37 18.15
CA ILE A 315 -7.27 -2.28 19.25
C ILE A 315 -8.42 -3.23 18.90
N ALA A 316 -9.14 -2.98 17.80
CA ALA A 316 -10.17 -3.85 17.25
C ALA A 316 -9.57 -5.05 16.52
#